data_AF-A0A969ENQ1-F1
#
_entry.id   AF-A0A969ENQ1-F1
#
_cell.length_a   1.000
_cell.length_b   1.000
_cell.length_c   1.000
_cell.angle_alpha   90.00
_cell.angle_beta   90.00
_cell.angle_gamma   90.00
#
_symmetry.space_group_name_H-M   'P 1'
#
loop_
_entity.id
_entity.type
_entity.pdbx_description
1 polymer ?
#
loop_
_entity_poly.entity_id
_entity_poly.type
_entity_poly.pdbx_seq_one_letter_code
_entity_poly.pdbx_strand_id
1 'polypeptide(L)'
;PLVALTADVSPGTRERALIAGCAGYLTKPIDPDTFPDEIAEFLRGRRDDLDESTSEFRAYQAVLVERLEIKVRELTDVAARNDYLLEQNRQMIGLLQRRQRLLEAAARVSHNITSILDLKQLLDDTVHVICSEFGFYFAGIFLLDPAGEWAELRAGYGEAGAALLDEGFRVPVGFGSLIGVALADRKPHIAIDVDEETVYLKHAYLPKTASEMVLPLLFKDVVFGVLSVQSDIPNAFSDDDSTALQGLADQVAVAIHNARLLQDLETANQELLRTKTFEAIATATGEAIHWVGNKATPIPASAGRVRMIWAIFSQWYPPC
;
A
#
# COMPACT_ATOMS: atom_id res chain seq x y z
N PRO A 1 -50.05 45.17 13.55
CA PRO A 1 -50.43 44.82 14.94
C PRO A 1 -51.55 43.79 14.87
N LEU A 2 -51.42 42.63 15.53
CA LEU A 2 -52.46 41.61 15.52
C LEU A 2 -53.41 41.87 16.68
N VAL A 3 -54.71 42.05 16.42
CA VAL A 3 -55.73 42.30 17.46
C VAL A 3 -56.66 41.10 17.48
N ALA A 4 -56.79 40.44 18.63
CA ALA A 4 -57.69 39.32 18.79
C ALA A 4 -59.12 39.85 18.94
N LEU A 5 -60.05 39.36 18.13
CA LEU A 5 -61.48 39.71 18.19
C LEU A 5 -62.30 38.44 18.43
N THR A 6 -62.88 38.28 19.62
CA THR A 6 -63.52 37.02 20.04
C THR A 6 -64.88 37.23 20.69
N ALA A 7 -65.75 36.22 20.62
CA ALA A 7 -67.01 36.18 21.38
C ALA A 7 -66.85 35.50 22.75
N ASP A 8 -65.70 34.88 23.00
CA ASP A 8 -65.38 34.27 24.29
C ASP A 8 -64.87 35.34 25.27
N VAL A 9 -65.59 35.53 26.37
CA VAL A 9 -65.23 36.45 27.48
C VAL A 9 -64.87 35.69 28.75
N SER A 10 -64.52 34.41 28.63
CA SER A 10 -64.06 33.61 29.76
C SER A 10 -62.83 34.25 30.42
N PRO A 11 -62.68 34.13 31.75
CA PRO A 11 -61.51 34.62 32.45
C PRO A 11 -60.21 34.10 31.81
N GLY A 12 -59.22 34.99 31.62
CA GLY A 12 -57.92 34.63 31.03
C GLY A 12 -57.87 34.60 29.50
N THR A 13 -58.98 34.77 28.78
CA THR A 13 -58.96 34.76 27.29
C THR A 13 -58.25 35.99 26.71
N ARG A 14 -58.39 37.16 27.34
CA ARG A 14 -57.65 38.37 26.98
C ARG A 14 -56.16 38.18 27.20
N GLU A 15 -55.78 37.72 28.38
CA GLU A 15 -54.39 37.54 28.80
C GLU A 15 -53.68 36.54 27.87
N ARG A 16 -54.33 35.41 27.57
CA ARG A 16 -53.81 34.41 26.61
C ARG A 16 -53.59 34.99 25.21
N ALA A 17 -54.49 35.86 24.73
CA ALA A 17 -54.34 36.50 23.43
C ALA A 17 -53.12 37.44 23.40
N LEU A 18 -52.96 38.27 24.43
CA LEU A 18 -51.81 39.17 24.56
C LEU A 18 -50.48 38.40 24.71
N ILE A 19 -50.47 37.34 25.53
CA ILE A 19 -49.32 36.42 25.69
C ILE A 19 -48.89 35.78 24.37
N ALA A 20 -49.84 35.42 23.51
CA ALA A 20 -49.56 34.87 22.19
C ALA A 20 -48.98 35.90 21.19
N GLY A 21 -48.84 37.16 21.59
CA GLY A 21 -48.25 38.24 20.79
C GLY A 21 -49.26 39.18 20.14
N CYS A 22 -50.55 39.14 20.54
CA CYS A 22 -51.52 40.13 20.08
C CYS A 22 -51.17 41.51 20.67
N ALA A 23 -51.27 42.54 19.84
CA ALA A 23 -51.17 43.94 20.25
C ALA A 23 -52.42 44.42 21.00
N GLY A 24 -53.56 43.75 20.85
CA GLY A 24 -54.82 44.14 21.47
C GLY A 24 -55.85 43.02 21.52
N TYR A 25 -56.90 43.23 22.31
CA TYR A 25 -58.01 42.30 22.47
C TYR A 25 -59.36 43.02 22.48
N LEU A 26 -60.28 42.59 21.62
CA LEU A 26 -61.64 43.12 21.47
C LEU A 26 -62.67 41.99 21.62
N THR A 27 -63.82 42.30 22.19
CA THR A 27 -64.90 41.33 22.46
C THR A 27 -66.12 41.61 21.59
N LYS A 28 -66.81 40.57 21.12
CA LYS A 28 -68.12 40.69 20.46
C LYS A 28 -69.25 40.76 21.50
N PRO A 29 -70.36 41.47 21.22
CA PRO A 29 -70.66 42.17 19.97
C PRO A 29 -69.84 43.46 19.80
N ILE A 30 -69.51 43.79 18.55
CA ILE A 30 -68.78 45.01 18.19
C ILE A 30 -69.78 46.16 18.10
N ASP A 31 -69.40 47.32 18.61
CA ASP A 31 -70.12 48.57 18.37
C ASP A 31 -69.63 49.22 17.06
N PRO A 32 -70.48 49.30 16.00
CA PRO A 32 -70.09 49.85 14.71
C PRO A 32 -69.63 51.31 14.76
N ASP A 33 -70.08 52.08 15.75
CA ASP A 33 -69.80 53.51 15.84
C ASP A 33 -68.41 53.80 16.42
N THR A 34 -67.91 52.91 17.30
CA THR A 34 -66.63 53.09 18.01
C THR A 34 -65.51 52.19 17.50
N PHE A 35 -65.84 51.07 16.87
CA PHE A 35 -64.86 50.10 16.36
C PHE A 35 -63.82 50.67 15.38
N PRO A 36 -64.16 51.55 14.42
CA PRO A 36 -63.16 52.14 13.53
C PRO A 36 -62.08 52.92 14.27
N ASP A 37 -62.46 53.65 15.33
CA ASP A 37 -61.54 54.44 16.15
C ASP A 37 -60.66 53.53 17.02
N GLU A 38 -61.24 52.48 17.63
CA GLU A 38 -60.47 51.48 18.39
C GLU A 38 -59.38 50.81 17.53
N ILE A 39 -59.72 50.42 16.30
CA ILE A 39 -58.75 49.84 15.36
C ILE A 39 -57.72 50.88 14.93
N ALA A 40 -58.12 52.13 14.69
CA ALA A 40 -57.21 53.21 14.32
C ALA A 40 -56.14 53.45 15.40
N GLU A 41 -56.48 53.32 16.68
CA GLU A 41 -55.51 53.43 17.78
C GLU A 41 -54.46 52.32 17.74
N PHE A 42 -54.86 51.05 17.54
CA PHE A 42 -53.91 49.95 17.38
C PHE A 42 -53.01 50.13 16.16
N LEU A 43 -53.55 50.64 15.05
CA LEU A 43 -52.77 50.96 13.85
C LEU A 43 -51.76 52.09 14.09
N ARG A 44 -52.08 53.05 14.96
CA ARG A 44 -51.17 54.13 15.40
C ARG A 44 -50.14 53.68 16.44
N GLY A 45 -50.14 52.41 16.82
CA GLY A 45 -49.12 51.81 17.69
C GLY A 45 -49.56 51.61 19.14
N ARG A 46 -50.82 51.85 19.50
CA ARG A 46 -51.36 51.44 20.80
C ARG A 46 -51.15 49.93 20.97
N ARG A 47 -50.79 49.53 22.19
CA ARG A 47 -50.82 48.15 22.63
C ARG A 47 -51.56 48.06 23.95
N ASP A 48 -52.32 46.99 24.10
CA ASP A 48 -52.96 46.69 25.37
C ASP A 48 -51.93 46.13 26.36
N ASP A 49 -51.96 46.63 27.60
CA ASP A 49 -51.06 46.17 28.65
C ASP A 49 -51.45 44.77 29.14
N LEU A 50 -50.41 43.97 29.40
CA LEU A 50 -50.49 42.65 30.00
C LEU A 50 -50.02 42.74 31.45
N ASP A 51 -50.88 42.33 32.40
CA ASP A 51 -50.49 42.20 33.80
C ASP A 51 -49.70 40.91 34.00
N GLU A 52 -48.39 41.05 34.23
CA GLU A 52 -47.46 39.94 34.45
C GLU A 52 -47.67 39.23 35.80
N SER A 53 -48.49 39.78 36.70
CA SER A 53 -48.81 39.14 37.98
C SER A 53 -49.87 38.04 37.86
N THR A 54 -50.58 37.96 36.73
CA THR A 54 -51.68 37.03 36.45
C THR A 54 -51.27 35.55 36.46
N SER A 55 -52.23 34.68 36.80
CA SER A 55 -52.04 33.22 36.76
C SER A 55 -51.71 32.70 35.36
N GLU A 56 -52.29 33.29 34.34
CA GLU A 56 -52.17 32.94 32.93
C GLU A 56 -50.76 33.23 32.43
N PHE A 57 -50.19 34.38 32.80
CA PHE A 57 -48.81 34.73 32.46
C PHE A 57 -47.81 33.78 33.12
N ARG A 58 -48.00 33.48 34.42
CA ARG A 58 -47.15 32.51 35.14
C ARG A 58 -47.23 31.11 34.54
N ALA A 59 -48.43 30.65 34.16
CA ALA A 59 -48.63 29.36 33.51
C ALA A 59 -47.94 29.31 32.14
N TYR A 60 -48.03 30.38 31.35
CA TYR A 60 -47.32 30.46 30.06
C TYR A 60 -45.79 30.45 30.23
N GLN A 61 -45.27 31.23 31.18
CA GLN A 61 -43.85 31.27 31.50
C GLN A 61 -43.34 29.87 31.90
N ALA A 62 -44.08 29.15 32.74
CA ALA A 62 -43.71 27.79 33.14
C ALA A 62 -43.63 26.82 31.93
N VAL A 63 -44.63 26.86 31.03
CA VAL A 63 -44.63 26.03 29.81
C VAL A 63 -43.51 26.42 28.85
N LEU A 64 -43.21 27.73 28.73
CA LEU A 64 -42.13 28.21 27.88
C LEU A 64 -40.76 27.77 28.41
N VAL A 65 -40.54 27.86 29.73
CA VAL A 65 -39.31 27.39 30.39
C VAL A 65 -39.17 25.89 30.19
N GLU A 66 -40.22 25.10 30.44
CA GLU A 66 -40.18 23.64 30.22
C GLU A 66 -39.83 23.29 28.77
N ARG A 67 -40.47 23.96 27.79
CA ARG A 67 -40.17 23.75 26.38
C ARG A 67 -38.73 24.13 26.04
N LEU A 68 -38.22 25.22 26.60
CA LEU A 68 -36.82 25.65 26.41
C LEU A 68 -35.85 24.64 27.02
N GLU A 69 -36.12 24.13 28.22
CA GLU A 69 -35.29 23.12 28.88
C GLU A 69 -35.25 21.80 28.10
N ILE A 70 -36.37 21.37 27.52
CA ILE A 70 -36.42 20.21 26.63
C ILE A 70 -35.56 20.50 25.38
N LYS A 71 -35.71 21.67 24.76
CA LYS A 71 -34.96 22.01 23.55
C LYS A 71 -33.46 22.13 23.79
N VAL A 72 -33.06 22.68 24.93
CA VAL A 72 -31.65 22.74 25.34
C VAL A 72 -31.10 21.33 25.51
N ARG A 73 -31.82 20.43 26.18
CA ARG A 73 -31.41 19.01 26.32
C ARG A 73 -31.25 18.30 24.98
N GLU A 74 -32.22 18.48 24.06
CA GLU A 74 -32.12 17.92 22.71
C GLU A 74 -30.87 18.45 21.97
N LEU A 75 -30.60 19.76 22.06
CA LEU A 75 -29.45 20.36 21.41
C LEU A 75 -28.13 19.89 22.01
N THR A 76 -28.05 19.71 23.33
CA THR A 76 -26.86 19.17 23.99
C THR A 76 -26.61 17.72 23.59
N ASP A 77 -27.66 16.90 23.46
CA ASP A 77 -27.53 15.51 23.01
C ASP A 77 -27.05 15.43 21.54
N VAL A 78 -27.58 16.30 20.67
CA VAL A 78 -27.13 16.40 19.27
C VAL A 78 -25.68 16.87 19.19
N ALA A 79 -25.28 17.84 20.01
CA ALA A 79 -23.90 18.32 20.06
C ALA A 79 -22.93 17.20 20.48
N ALA A 80 -23.26 16.47 21.56
CA ALA A 80 -22.45 15.34 22.02
C ALA A 80 -22.34 14.24 20.95
N ARG A 81 -23.43 13.97 20.22
CA ARG A 81 -23.42 13.00 19.12
C ARG A 81 -22.58 13.46 17.94
N ASN A 82 -22.60 14.76 17.62
CA ASN A 82 -21.74 15.33 16.58
C ASN A 82 -20.27 15.24 16.95
N ASP A 83 -19.91 15.54 18.22
CA ASP A 83 -18.53 15.42 18.70
C ASP A 83 -18.02 13.98 18.58
N TYR A 84 -18.86 13.00 18.95
CA TYR A 84 -18.56 11.59 18.75
C TYR A 84 -18.32 11.23 17.27
N LEU A 85 -19.19 11.68 16.37
CA LEU A 85 -19.06 11.42 14.94
C LEU A 85 -17.82 12.10 14.33
N LEU A 86 -17.48 13.31 14.78
CA LEU A 86 -16.29 14.01 14.35
C LEU A 86 -15.02 13.25 14.75
N GLU A 87 -14.99 12.70 15.96
CA GLU A 87 -13.86 11.90 16.41
C GLU A 87 -13.74 10.57 15.63
N GLN A 88 -14.86 9.89 15.39
CA GLN A 88 -14.90 8.70 14.52
C GLN A 88 -14.43 9.02 13.09
N ASN A 89 -14.84 10.15 12.53
CA ASN A 89 -14.38 10.58 11.21
C ASN A 89 -12.88 10.87 11.18
N ARG A 90 -12.32 11.50 12.22
CA ARG A 90 -10.87 11.72 12.32
C ARG A 90 -10.11 10.41 12.36
N GLN A 91 -10.60 9.42 13.12
CA GLN A 91 -10.01 8.09 13.15
C GLN A 91 -10.05 7.41 11.78
N MET A 92 -11.20 7.43 11.10
CA MET A 92 -11.32 6.87 9.74
C MET A 92 -10.42 7.58 8.73
N ILE A 93 -10.33 8.92 8.78
CA ILE A 93 -9.43 9.67 7.89
C ILE A 93 -7.98 9.29 8.14
N GLY A 94 -7.56 9.14 9.41
CA GLY A 94 -6.21 8.68 9.75
C GLY A 94 -5.90 7.28 9.20
N LEU A 95 -6.85 6.34 9.36
CA LEU A 95 -6.74 4.99 8.80
C LEU A 95 -6.69 5.00 7.27
N LEU A 96 -7.56 5.78 6.62
CA LEU A 96 -7.57 5.92 5.16
C LEU A 96 -6.27 6.53 4.63
N GLN A 97 -5.72 7.55 5.31
CA GLN A 97 -4.43 8.15 4.94
C GLN A 97 -3.26 7.18 5.12
N ARG A 98 -3.29 6.33 6.17
CA ARG A 98 -2.29 5.27 6.34
C ARG A 98 -2.40 4.25 5.21
N ARG A 99 -3.61 3.79 4.89
CA ARG A 99 -3.88 2.86 3.77
C ARG A 99 -3.54 3.44 2.40
N GLN A 100 -3.76 4.74 2.19
CA GLN A 100 -3.33 5.42 0.96
C GLN A 100 -1.81 5.44 0.85
N ARG A 101 -1.09 5.80 1.92
CA ARG A 101 0.39 5.76 1.96
C ARG A 101 0.92 4.35 1.67
N LEU A 102 0.29 3.33 2.25
CA LEU A 102 0.60 1.92 1.97
C LEU A 102 0.47 1.58 0.49
N LEU A 103 -0.66 1.93 -0.12
CA LEU A 103 -0.92 1.66 -1.53
C LEU A 103 0.00 2.48 -2.45
N GLU A 104 0.35 3.71 -2.09
CA GLU A 104 1.28 4.56 -2.86
C GLU A 104 2.73 4.08 -2.75
N ALA A 105 3.17 3.63 -1.58
CA ALA A 105 4.49 3.02 -1.38
C ALA A 105 4.60 1.71 -2.19
N ALA A 106 3.59 0.85 -2.07
CA ALA A 106 3.50 -0.36 -2.86
C ALA A 106 3.44 -0.06 -4.37
N ALA A 107 2.66 0.95 -4.79
CA ALA A 107 2.62 1.38 -6.19
C ALA A 107 3.95 1.97 -6.69
N ARG A 108 4.74 2.64 -5.83
CA ARG A 108 6.10 3.11 -6.17
C ARG A 108 7.08 1.96 -6.37
N VAL A 109 7.05 0.96 -5.48
CA VAL A 109 7.80 -0.29 -5.67
C VAL A 109 7.36 -0.93 -7.00
N SER A 110 6.06 -0.96 -7.29
CA SER A 110 5.51 -1.47 -8.54
C SER A 110 5.88 -0.64 -9.79
N HIS A 111 6.09 0.68 -9.69
CA HIS A 111 6.43 1.53 -10.82
C HIS A 111 7.91 1.39 -11.24
N ASN A 112 8.76 0.85 -10.37
CA ASN A 112 10.13 0.48 -10.70
C ASN A 112 10.27 -0.92 -11.35
N ILE A 113 9.18 -1.71 -11.42
CA ILE A 113 9.18 -3.08 -11.99
C ILE A 113 9.26 -3.08 -13.53
N THR A 114 8.99 -1.96 -14.21
CA THR A 114 9.14 -1.88 -15.69
C THR A 114 10.46 -1.27 -16.16
N SER A 115 11.29 -0.73 -15.26
CA SER A 115 12.49 0.04 -15.65
C SER A 115 13.78 -0.35 -14.92
N ILE A 116 13.80 -1.43 -14.15
CA ILE A 116 15.02 -1.83 -13.46
C ILE A 116 15.37 -3.28 -13.79
N LEU A 117 16.37 -3.41 -14.68
CA LEU A 117 17.17 -4.63 -14.91
C LEU A 117 18.00 -5.05 -13.68
N ASP A 118 17.82 -4.39 -12.53
CA ASP A 118 18.62 -4.57 -11.32
C ASP A 118 17.73 -4.95 -10.11
N LEU A 119 17.54 -6.26 -9.93
CA LEU A 119 16.85 -6.81 -8.77
C LEU A 119 17.43 -6.29 -7.45
N LYS A 120 18.75 -6.05 -7.38
CA LYS A 120 19.40 -5.58 -6.16
C LYS A 120 18.86 -4.21 -5.73
N GLN A 121 18.75 -3.27 -6.68
CA GLN A 121 18.23 -1.94 -6.38
C GLN A 121 16.80 -1.99 -5.86
N LEU A 122 15.95 -2.85 -6.41
CA LEU A 122 14.57 -3.01 -5.93
C LEU A 122 14.52 -3.51 -4.49
N LEU A 123 15.36 -4.49 -4.14
CA LEU A 123 15.43 -5.02 -2.78
C LEU A 123 15.93 -3.94 -1.80
N ASP A 124 16.96 -3.20 -2.18
CA ASP A 124 17.54 -2.10 -1.39
C ASP A 124 16.50 -0.98 -1.16
N ASP A 125 15.78 -0.56 -2.21
CA ASP A 125 14.72 0.45 -2.12
C ASP A 125 13.59 -0.02 -1.20
N THR A 126 13.23 -1.30 -1.26
CA THR A 126 12.16 -1.86 -0.43
C THR A 126 12.50 -1.81 1.05
N VAL A 127 13.69 -2.28 1.45
CA VAL A 127 14.11 -2.20 2.87
C VAL A 127 14.27 -0.75 3.32
N HIS A 128 14.69 0.14 2.42
CA HIS A 128 14.76 1.58 2.70
C HIS A 128 13.38 2.17 2.99
N VAL A 129 12.37 1.90 2.16
CA VAL A 129 11.00 2.39 2.37
C VAL A 129 10.43 1.85 3.68
N ILE A 130 10.61 0.56 3.97
CA ILE A 130 10.10 -0.05 5.21
C ILE A 130 10.68 0.68 6.44
N CYS A 131 11.98 0.92 6.49
CA CYS A 131 12.56 1.57 7.67
C CYS A 131 12.37 3.10 7.70
N SER A 132 12.48 3.78 6.56
CA SER A 132 12.39 5.25 6.49
C SER A 132 10.96 5.79 6.56
N GLU A 133 9.99 5.11 5.93
CA GLU A 133 8.59 5.57 5.88
C GLU A 133 7.74 5.00 7.03
N PHE A 134 8.00 3.76 7.46
CA PHE A 134 7.25 3.14 8.56
C PHE A 134 7.92 3.28 9.92
N GLY A 135 9.19 3.66 9.96
CA GLY A 135 9.93 3.88 11.20
C GLY A 135 10.31 2.60 11.93
N PHE A 136 10.39 1.46 11.23
CA PHE A 136 10.89 0.22 11.83
C PHE A 136 12.41 0.26 12.01
N TYR A 137 12.87 -0.36 13.10
CA TYR A 137 14.27 -0.38 13.50
C TYR A 137 15.16 -1.01 12.43
N PHE A 138 14.73 -2.11 11.82
CA PHE A 138 15.48 -2.80 10.77
C PHE A 138 14.55 -3.57 9.83
N ALA A 139 14.98 -3.71 8.57
CA ALA A 139 14.37 -4.58 7.59
C ALA A 139 15.47 -5.26 6.77
N GLY A 140 15.27 -6.53 6.44
CA GLY A 140 16.18 -7.33 5.63
C GLY A 140 15.44 -8.28 4.72
N ILE A 141 15.92 -8.43 3.49
CA ILE A 141 15.39 -9.40 2.52
C ILE A 141 16.40 -10.53 2.36
N PHE A 142 15.95 -11.74 2.65
CA PHE A 142 16.73 -12.96 2.51
C PHE A 142 16.19 -13.75 1.32
N LEU A 143 17.07 -14.19 0.42
CA LEU A 143 16.69 -15.06 -0.70
C LEU A 143 17.21 -16.47 -0.48
N LEU A 144 16.42 -17.46 -0.88
CA LEU A 144 16.87 -18.86 -0.88
C LEU A 144 17.99 -19.05 -1.89
N ASP A 145 19.00 -19.79 -1.47
CA ASP A 145 20.04 -20.31 -2.35
C ASP A 145 19.47 -21.34 -3.34
N PRO A 146 20.19 -21.68 -4.42
CA PRO A 146 19.69 -22.64 -5.41
C PRO A 146 19.42 -24.04 -4.85
N ALA A 147 20.08 -24.43 -3.75
CA ALA A 147 19.86 -25.71 -3.09
C ALA A 147 18.62 -25.71 -2.17
N GLY A 148 18.13 -24.53 -1.76
CA GLY A 148 17.03 -24.38 -0.81
C GLY A 148 17.42 -24.70 0.63
N GLU A 149 18.72 -24.68 0.93
CA GLU A 149 19.28 -25.00 2.26
C GLU A 149 19.53 -23.76 3.10
N TRP A 150 19.84 -22.63 2.43
CA TRP A 150 20.24 -21.40 3.08
C TRP A 150 19.40 -20.22 2.60
N ALA A 151 19.06 -19.34 3.53
CA ALA A 151 18.54 -18.02 3.24
C ALA A 151 19.66 -16.99 3.38
N GLU A 152 20.06 -16.39 2.27
CA GLU A 152 21.16 -15.42 2.20
C GLU A 152 20.60 -14.00 2.22
N LEU A 153 21.14 -13.14 3.08
CA LEU A 153 20.77 -11.72 3.09
C LEU A 153 21.18 -11.08 1.75
N ARG A 154 20.23 -10.45 1.07
CA ARG A 154 20.45 -9.77 -0.21
C ARG A 154 20.24 -8.26 -0.16
N ALA A 155 19.47 -7.78 0.81
CA ALA A 155 19.32 -6.36 1.13
C ALA A 155 19.07 -6.20 2.62
N GLY A 156 19.63 -5.15 3.22
CA GLY A 156 19.46 -4.85 4.65
C GLY A 156 19.54 -3.36 4.88
N TYR A 157 18.73 -2.84 5.81
CA TYR A 157 18.67 -1.41 6.08
C TYR A 157 19.82 -0.91 6.98
N GLY A 158 20.36 0.26 6.64
CA GLY A 158 21.32 1.01 7.45
C GLY A 158 22.69 0.34 7.64
N GLU A 159 23.47 0.84 8.59
CA GLU A 159 24.82 0.33 8.90
C GLU A 159 24.80 -1.14 9.33
N ALA A 160 23.78 -1.54 10.09
CA ALA A 160 23.61 -2.94 10.50
C ALA A 160 23.39 -3.86 9.30
N GLY A 161 22.56 -3.45 8.33
CA GLY A 161 22.34 -4.18 7.09
C GLY A 161 23.60 -4.29 6.24
N ALA A 162 24.35 -3.21 6.10
CA ALA A 162 25.62 -3.20 5.38
C ALA A 162 26.64 -4.16 6.01
N ALA A 163 26.80 -4.14 7.34
CA ALA A 163 27.70 -5.05 8.05
C ALA A 163 27.30 -6.53 7.88
N LEU A 164 26.00 -6.84 7.95
CA LEU A 164 25.49 -8.20 7.72
C LEU A 164 25.73 -8.67 6.28
N LEU A 165 25.59 -7.78 5.30
CA LEU A 165 25.86 -8.08 3.89
C LEU A 165 27.35 -8.36 3.65
N ASP A 166 28.23 -7.56 4.23
CA ASP A 166 29.69 -7.73 4.11
C ASP A 166 30.17 -9.06 4.71
N GLU A 167 29.51 -9.55 5.77
CA GLU A 167 29.78 -10.87 6.37
C GLU A 167 29.19 -12.04 5.57
N GLY A 168 28.36 -11.78 4.57
CA GLY A 168 27.62 -12.82 3.86
C GLY A 168 26.63 -13.54 4.77
N PHE A 169 25.95 -12.80 5.65
CA PHE A 169 25.05 -13.37 6.65
C PHE A 169 23.98 -14.25 5.99
N ARG A 170 23.85 -15.47 6.51
CA ARG A 170 22.90 -16.47 6.04
C ARG A 170 22.41 -17.33 7.19
N VAL A 171 21.21 -17.86 7.04
CA VAL A 171 20.55 -18.71 8.04
C VAL A 171 20.06 -20.01 7.40
N PRO A 172 20.12 -21.15 8.12
CA PRO A 172 19.63 -22.42 7.59
C PRO A 172 18.09 -22.43 7.51
N VAL A 173 17.55 -23.13 6.52
CA VAL A 173 16.11 -23.33 6.37
C VAL A 173 15.60 -24.36 7.38
N GLY A 174 14.43 -24.10 7.97
CA GLY A 174 13.67 -25.05 8.80
C GLY A 174 13.94 -25.03 10.30
N PHE A 175 15.08 -24.53 10.78
CA PHE A 175 15.33 -24.48 12.23
C PHE A 175 16.28 -23.34 12.66
N GLY A 176 16.19 -22.96 13.93
CA GLY A 176 17.16 -22.07 14.59
C GLY A 176 17.01 -20.57 14.33
N SER A 177 16.02 -20.15 13.55
CA SER A 177 15.65 -18.74 13.36
C SER A 177 14.18 -18.62 12.94
N LEU A 178 13.48 -17.51 13.25
CA LEU A 178 12.16 -17.24 12.67
C LEU A 178 12.19 -17.25 11.14
N ILE A 179 13.29 -16.77 10.55
CA ILE A 179 13.53 -16.80 9.10
C ILE A 179 13.47 -18.24 8.57
N GLY A 180 14.24 -19.15 9.19
CA GLY A 180 14.28 -20.55 8.79
C GLY A 180 12.92 -21.22 8.91
N VAL A 181 12.17 -20.95 9.99
CA VAL A 181 10.83 -21.50 10.23
C VAL A 181 9.83 -20.97 9.19
N ALA A 182 9.81 -19.65 8.93
CA ALA A 182 8.90 -19.05 7.95
C ALA A 182 9.12 -19.58 6.53
N LEU A 183 10.38 -19.87 6.16
CA LEU A 183 10.71 -20.49 4.88
C LEU A 183 10.18 -21.93 4.77
N ALA A 184 10.28 -22.70 5.85
CA ALA A 184 9.80 -24.08 5.86
C ALA A 184 8.27 -24.17 5.88
N ASP A 185 7.63 -23.38 6.73
CA ASP A 185 6.18 -23.39 6.93
C ASP A 185 5.42 -22.62 5.83
N ARG A 186 6.15 -21.76 5.08
CA ARG A 186 5.61 -20.88 4.03
C ARG A 186 4.52 -19.95 4.55
N LYS A 187 4.67 -19.50 5.79
CA LYS A 187 3.70 -18.66 6.50
C LYS A 187 4.39 -17.49 7.16
N PRO A 188 3.66 -16.40 7.41
CA PRO A 188 4.12 -15.33 8.30
C PRO A 188 4.38 -15.87 9.71
N HIS A 189 5.47 -15.42 10.33
CA HIS A 189 5.75 -15.63 11.75
C HIS A 189 6.02 -14.28 12.42
N ILE A 190 5.44 -14.07 13.60
CA ILE A 190 5.58 -12.83 14.36
C ILE A 190 5.97 -13.19 15.78
N ALA A 191 7.16 -12.78 16.20
CA ALA A 191 7.57 -12.73 17.59
C ALA A 191 7.15 -11.39 18.18
N ILE A 192 6.14 -11.43 19.05
CA ILE A 192 5.64 -10.25 19.78
C ILE A 192 6.71 -9.74 20.76
N ASP A 193 7.40 -10.67 21.42
CA ASP A 193 8.57 -10.42 22.25
C ASP A 193 9.64 -11.47 21.88
N VAL A 194 10.80 -11.01 21.44
CA VAL A 194 11.88 -11.91 21.00
C VAL A 194 12.58 -12.61 22.16
N ASP A 195 12.52 -12.07 23.38
CA ASP A 195 13.11 -12.72 24.56
C ASP A 195 12.28 -13.94 25.02
N GLU A 196 10.99 -13.98 24.66
CA GLU A 196 10.10 -15.13 24.90
C GLU A 196 10.12 -16.16 23.76
N GLU A 197 10.73 -15.83 22.62
CA GLU A 197 10.69 -16.66 21.42
C GLU A 197 11.88 -17.63 21.33
N THR A 198 11.57 -18.93 21.32
CA THR A 198 12.58 -20.00 21.38
C THR A 198 13.46 -20.10 20.13
N VAL A 199 12.94 -19.64 19.00
CA VAL A 199 13.63 -19.68 17.70
C VAL A 199 14.17 -18.31 17.30
N TYR A 200 14.26 -17.34 18.21
CA TYR A 200 14.86 -16.05 17.90
C TYR A 200 16.39 -16.16 17.79
N LEU A 201 16.95 -15.62 16.70
CA LEU A 201 18.39 -15.59 16.46
C LEU A 201 18.94 -14.19 16.78
N LYS A 202 19.53 -14.04 17.96
CA LYS A 202 20.15 -12.78 18.38
C LYS A 202 21.41 -12.49 17.55
N HIS A 203 21.51 -11.27 17.00
CA HIS A 203 22.67 -10.83 16.22
C HIS A 203 23.34 -9.59 16.84
N ALA A 204 24.67 -9.54 16.80
CA ALA A 204 25.45 -8.45 17.42
C ALA A 204 25.16 -7.06 16.80
N TYR A 205 24.87 -7.01 15.50
CA TYR A 205 24.51 -5.77 14.79
C TYR A 205 23.08 -5.30 15.04
N LEU A 206 22.22 -6.15 15.61
CA LEU A 206 20.81 -5.83 15.89
C LEU A 206 20.50 -6.06 17.38
N PRO A 207 21.21 -5.38 18.30
CA PRO A 207 21.13 -5.70 19.73
C PRO A 207 19.84 -5.20 20.40
N LYS A 208 19.10 -4.30 19.75
CA LYS A 208 17.89 -3.66 20.28
C LYS A 208 16.59 -4.31 19.83
N THR A 209 16.65 -5.33 18.98
CA THR A 209 15.44 -5.99 18.49
C THR A 209 14.65 -6.55 19.67
N ALA A 210 13.39 -6.16 19.75
CA ALA A 210 12.43 -6.51 20.80
C ALA A 210 11.21 -7.25 20.23
N SER A 211 10.84 -7.02 18.98
CA SER A 211 9.86 -7.82 18.24
C SER A 211 10.31 -8.03 16.79
N GLU A 212 9.95 -9.16 16.19
CA GLU A 212 10.33 -9.49 14.81
C GLU A 212 9.14 -10.07 14.04
N MET A 213 8.94 -9.62 12.81
CA MET A 213 7.98 -10.16 11.85
C MET A 213 8.73 -10.68 10.63
N VAL A 214 8.47 -11.94 10.27
CA VAL A 214 9.06 -12.59 9.10
C VAL A 214 7.94 -12.98 8.15
N LEU A 215 8.02 -12.47 6.93
CA LEU A 215 7.02 -12.64 5.89
C LEU A 215 7.63 -13.38 4.70
N PRO A 216 7.03 -14.49 4.26
CA PRO A 216 7.54 -15.24 3.12
C PRO A 216 7.30 -14.47 1.81
N LEU A 217 8.31 -14.47 0.94
CA LEU A 217 8.23 -13.94 -0.42
C LEU A 217 7.66 -15.03 -1.33
N LEU A 218 6.33 -15.11 -1.37
CA LEU A 218 5.58 -16.15 -2.09
C LEU A 218 5.07 -15.64 -3.44
N PHE A 219 5.31 -16.42 -4.49
CA PHE A 219 4.57 -16.27 -5.74
C PHE A 219 4.01 -17.63 -6.15
N LYS A 220 2.67 -17.73 -6.14
CA LYS A 220 1.94 -19.01 -6.20
C LYS A 220 2.44 -19.93 -5.07
N ASP A 221 2.86 -21.14 -5.39
CA ASP A 221 3.31 -22.14 -4.41
C ASP A 221 4.83 -22.15 -4.19
N VAL A 222 5.55 -21.17 -4.74
CA VAL A 222 7.02 -21.08 -4.67
C VAL A 222 7.43 -19.97 -3.71
N VAL A 223 8.25 -20.33 -2.73
CA VAL A 223 8.92 -19.40 -1.82
C VAL A 223 10.25 -18.99 -2.44
N PHE A 224 10.47 -17.69 -2.61
CA PHE A 224 11.73 -17.14 -3.12
C PHE A 224 12.69 -16.74 -1.99
N GLY A 225 12.15 -16.51 -0.80
CA GLY A 225 12.87 -15.91 0.33
C GLY A 225 11.93 -15.44 1.42
N VAL A 226 12.41 -14.55 2.30
CA VAL A 226 11.60 -13.84 3.30
C VAL A 226 11.98 -12.36 3.37
N LEU A 227 11.03 -11.56 3.81
CA LEU A 227 11.23 -10.23 4.36
C LEU A 227 11.19 -10.34 5.90
N SER A 228 12.29 -10.02 6.57
CA SER A 228 12.34 -9.84 8.03
C SER A 228 12.25 -8.35 8.35
N VAL A 229 11.34 -7.98 9.26
CA VAL A 229 11.17 -6.63 9.80
C VAL A 229 11.29 -6.71 11.31
N GLN A 230 12.09 -5.84 11.89
CA GLN A 230 12.42 -5.84 13.31
C GLN A 230 12.12 -4.48 13.93
N SER A 231 11.60 -4.49 15.15
CA SER A 231 11.36 -3.30 15.97
C SER A 231 12.14 -3.38 17.26
N ASP A 232 12.52 -2.21 17.81
CA ASP A 232 13.09 -2.05 19.14
C ASP A 232 12.03 -1.89 20.24
N ILE A 233 10.76 -2.10 19.89
CA ILE A 233 9.60 -2.06 20.79
C ILE A 233 8.91 -3.43 20.77
N PRO A 234 8.62 -4.07 21.93
CA PRO A 234 7.79 -5.28 21.98
C PRO A 234 6.37 -5.01 21.45
N ASN A 235 5.76 -6.01 20.81
CA ASN A 235 4.41 -5.93 20.25
C ASN A 235 4.19 -4.75 19.28
N ALA A 236 5.20 -4.42 18.45
CA ALA A 236 5.14 -3.25 17.59
C ALA A 236 4.24 -3.40 16.36
N PHE A 237 3.91 -4.64 15.95
CA PHE A 237 3.22 -4.90 14.70
C PHE A 237 1.70 -4.99 14.90
N SER A 238 0.96 -4.08 14.28
CA SER A 238 -0.49 -4.19 14.20
C SER A 238 -0.94 -5.15 13.08
N ASP A 239 -2.21 -5.55 13.08
CA ASP A 239 -2.81 -6.33 11.99
C ASP A 239 -2.74 -5.59 10.64
N ASP A 240 -2.87 -4.26 10.67
CA ASP A 240 -2.76 -3.40 9.51
C ASP A 240 -1.32 -3.38 8.97
N ASP A 241 -0.32 -3.30 9.85
CA ASP A 241 1.10 -3.38 9.47
C ASP A 241 1.42 -4.75 8.87
N SER A 242 0.94 -5.82 9.51
CA SER A 242 1.11 -7.20 9.03
C SER A 242 0.54 -7.37 7.62
N THR A 243 -0.69 -6.89 7.40
CA THR A 243 -1.38 -6.96 6.10
C THR A 243 -0.62 -6.17 5.03
N ALA A 244 -0.14 -4.98 5.38
CA ALA A 244 0.51 -4.13 4.42
C ALA A 244 1.93 -4.59 4.05
N LEU A 245 2.71 -5.02 5.04
CA LEU A 245 4.03 -5.58 4.84
C LEU A 245 3.94 -6.91 4.07
N GLN A 246 2.89 -7.73 4.30
CA GLN A 246 2.64 -8.92 3.49
C GLN A 246 2.35 -8.54 2.03
N GLY A 247 1.54 -7.50 1.79
CA GLY A 247 1.30 -6.99 0.44
C GLY A 247 2.59 -6.52 -0.27
N LEU A 248 3.52 -5.92 0.47
CA LEU A 248 4.85 -5.57 -0.06
C LEU A 248 5.69 -6.82 -0.34
N ALA A 249 5.71 -7.80 0.58
CA ALA A 249 6.39 -9.08 0.41
C ALA A 249 5.91 -9.82 -0.86
N ASP A 250 4.60 -9.84 -1.11
CA ASP A 250 4.01 -10.45 -2.30
C ASP A 250 4.47 -9.75 -3.59
N GLN A 251 4.55 -8.41 -3.58
CA GLN A 251 5.02 -7.66 -4.75
C GLN A 251 6.52 -7.86 -5.02
N VAL A 252 7.33 -7.93 -3.96
CA VAL A 252 8.74 -8.27 -4.06
C VAL A 252 8.91 -9.69 -4.64
N ALA A 253 8.08 -10.64 -4.21
CA ALA A 253 8.09 -12.01 -4.75
C ALA A 253 7.78 -12.04 -6.26
N VAL A 254 6.80 -11.26 -6.72
CA VAL A 254 6.48 -11.10 -8.15
C VAL A 254 7.70 -10.52 -8.90
N ALA A 255 8.35 -9.50 -8.36
CA ALA A 255 9.51 -8.89 -8.98
C ALA A 255 10.70 -9.86 -9.08
N ILE A 256 10.98 -10.62 -8.02
CA ILE A 256 12.01 -11.67 -8.02
C ILE A 256 11.69 -12.74 -9.06
N HIS A 257 10.43 -13.18 -9.14
CA HIS A 257 10.01 -14.17 -10.12
C HIS A 257 10.26 -13.68 -11.55
N ASN A 258 9.87 -12.44 -11.86
CA ASN A 258 10.08 -11.84 -13.17
C ASN A 258 11.57 -11.68 -13.51
N ALA A 259 12.40 -11.27 -12.54
CA ALA A 259 13.84 -11.13 -12.73
C ALA A 259 14.51 -12.48 -13.01
N ARG A 260 14.15 -13.54 -12.26
CA ARG A 260 14.64 -14.90 -12.52
C ARG A 260 14.23 -15.40 -13.90
N LEU A 261 12.97 -15.20 -14.29
CA LEU A 261 12.48 -15.60 -15.61
C LEU A 261 13.23 -14.89 -16.75
N LEU A 262 13.54 -13.60 -16.59
CA LEU A 262 14.32 -12.85 -17.55
C LEU A 262 15.76 -13.39 -17.65
N GLN A 263 16.40 -13.67 -16.53
CA GLN A 263 17.76 -14.21 -16.48
C GLN A 263 17.86 -15.60 -17.11
N ASP A 264 16.87 -16.47 -16.88
CA ASP A 264 16.78 -17.79 -17.50
C ASP A 264 16.64 -17.67 -19.04
N LEU A 265 15.81 -16.73 -19.49
CA LEU A 265 15.61 -16.45 -20.91
C LEU A 265 16.88 -15.93 -21.58
N GLU A 266 17.61 -15.03 -20.93
CA GLU A 266 18.89 -14.53 -21.41
C GLU A 266 19.94 -15.65 -21.50
N THR A 267 20.03 -16.50 -20.47
CA THR A 267 20.95 -17.63 -20.43
C THR A 267 20.66 -18.61 -21.56
N ALA A 268 19.41 -19.00 -21.74
CA ALA A 268 18.99 -19.89 -22.82
C ALA A 268 19.28 -19.31 -24.21
N ASN A 269 19.09 -17.99 -24.39
CA ASN A 269 19.38 -17.32 -25.65
C ASN A 269 20.89 -17.28 -25.95
N GLN A 270 21.73 -17.05 -24.93
CA GLN A 270 23.18 -17.11 -25.07
C GLN A 270 23.67 -18.53 -25.45
N GLU A 271 23.10 -19.57 -24.87
CA GLU A 271 23.41 -20.96 -25.23
C GLU A 271 23.00 -21.30 -26.67
N LEU A 272 21.82 -20.84 -27.10
CA LEU A 272 21.37 -21.01 -28.48
C LEU A 272 22.29 -20.30 -29.47
N LEU A 273 22.69 -19.06 -29.18
CA LEU A 273 23.63 -18.31 -30.01
C LEU A 273 24.99 -19.01 -30.08
N ARG A 274 25.50 -19.52 -28.97
CA ARG A 274 26.76 -20.27 -28.92
C ARG A 274 26.69 -21.56 -29.75
N THR A 275 25.56 -22.25 -29.70
CA THR A 275 25.36 -23.50 -30.47
C THR A 275 25.27 -23.21 -31.97
N LYS A 276 24.45 -22.24 -32.39
CA LYS A 276 24.30 -21.85 -33.79
C LYS A 276 25.58 -21.30 -34.41
N THR A 277 26.33 -20.51 -33.65
CA THR A 277 27.63 -19.99 -34.11
C THR A 277 28.65 -21.12 -34.28
N PHE A 278 28.68 -22.08 -33.36
CA PHE A 278 29.54 -23.26 -33.49
C PHE A 278 29.17 -24.11 -34.72
N GLU A 279 27.88 -24.38 -34.94
CA GLU A 279 27.40 -25.11 -36.13
C GLU A 279 27.75 -24.40 -37.44
N ALA A 280 27.57 -23.08 -37.51
CA ALA A 280 27.89 -22.29 -38.69
C ALA A 280 29.40 -22.36 -39.02
N ILE A 281 30.26 -22.26 -37.99
CA ILE A 281 31.72 -22.40 -38.14
C ILE A 281 32.08 -23.82 -38.58
N ALA A 282 31.51 -24.85 -37.95
CA ALA A 282 31.77 -26.25 -38.29
C ALA A 282 31.33 -26.58 -39.73
N THR A 283 30.20 -26.05 -40.18
CA THR A 283 29.70 -26.22 -41.55
C THR A 283 30.61 -25.53 -42.57
N ALA A 284 30.94 -24.26 -42.34
CA ALA A 284 31.82 -23.50 -43.24
C ALA A 284 33.24 -24.12 -43.34
N THR A 285 33.79 -24.60 -42.23
CA THR A 285 35.09 -25.28 -42.21
C THR A 285 35.03 -26.65 -42.89
N GLY A 286 33.97 -27.42 -42.68
CA GLY A 286 33.73 -28.69 -43.37
C GLY A 286 33.61 -28.53 -44.89
N GLU A 287 32.83 -27.54 -45.36
CA GLU A 287 32.72 -27.21 -46.79
C GLU A 287 34.06 -26.78 -47.40
N ALA A 288 34.84 -25.97 -46.68
CA ALA A 288 36.17 -25.56 -47.11
C ALA A 288 37.14 -26.75 -47.24
N ILE A 289 37.16 -27.67 -46.26
CA ILE A 289 37.97 -28.89 -46.32
C ILE A 289 37.56 -29.75 -47.52
N HIS A 290 36.26 -29.96 -47.72
CA HIS A 290 35.74 -30.73 -48.84
C HIS A 290 36.13 -30.09 -50.19
N TRP A 291 36.03 -28.77 -50.32
CA TRP A 291 36.44 -28.03 -51.51
C TRP A 291 37.94 -28.16 -51.79
N VAL A 292 38.80 -27.99 -50.77
CA VAL A 292 40.25 -28.16 -50.90
C VAL A 292 40.59 -29.60 -51.30
N GLY A 293 39.98 -30.60 -50.65
CA GLY A 293 40.18 -32.01 -50.95
C GLY A 293 39.83 -32.35 -52.40
N ASN A 294 38.68 -31.86 -52.89
CA ASN A 294 38.21 -32.12 -54.26
C ASN A 294 38.98 -31.33 -55.34
N LYS A 295 39.65 -30.23 -54.97
CA LYS A 295 40.57 -29.48 -55.87
C LYS A 295 42.01 -29.99 -55.81
N ALA A 296 42.40 -30.73 -54.77
CA ALA A 296 43.71 -31.38 -54.68
C ALA A 296 43.78 -32.72 -55.45
N THR A 297 42.66 -33.42 -55.62
CA THR A 297 42.56 -34.68 -56.40
C THR A 297 42.93 -34.61 -57.90
N PRO A 298 42.91 -33.48 -58.63
CA PRO A 298 43.48 -33.40 -59.97
C PRO A 298 45.01 -33.15 -60.04
N ILE A 299 45.70 -32.92 -58.91
CA ILE A 299 47.16 -32.66 -58.92
C ILE A 299 47.97 -33.90 -59.40
N PRO A 300 47.65 -35.15 -59.02
CA PRO A 300 48.35 -36.32 -59.55
C PRO A 300 48.17 -36.48 -61.07
N ALA A 301 46.98 -36.14 -61.60
CA ALA A 301 46.66 -36.27 -63.02
C ALA A 301 47.34 -35.18 -63.89
N SER A 302 47.63 -34.02 -63.31
CA SER A 302 48.41 -32.96 -63.95
C SER A 302 49.92 -33.22 -63.84
N ALA A 303 50.41 -33.74 -62.70
CA ALA A 303 51.79 -34.19 -62.55
C ALA A 303 52.14 -35.37 -63.49
N GLY A 304 51.22 -36.30 -63.69
CA GLY A 304 51.37 -37.39 -64.67
C GLY A 304 51.45 -36.90 -66.12
N ARG A 305 50.65 -35.88 -66.48
CA ARG A 305 50.71 -35.25 -67.81
C ARG A 305 52.01 -34.48 -68.04
N VAL A 306 52.53 -33.78 -67.03
CA VAL A 306 53.82 -33.09 -67.13
C VAL A 306 54.98 -34.09 -67.31
N ARG A 307 54.97 -35.23 -66.59
CA ARG A 307 55.96 -36.31 -66.80
C ARG A 307 55.88 -36.92 -68.20
N MET A 308 54.67 -37.12 -68.73
CA MET A 308 54.47 -37.65 -70.08
C MET A 308 54.95 -36.66 -71.15
N ILE A 309 54.67 -35.37 -71.00
CA ILE A 309 55.17 -34.32 -71.89
C ILE A 309 56.69 -34.24 -71.84
N TRP A 310 57.31 -34.36 -70.66
CA TRP A 310 58.76 -34.36 -70.52
C TRP A 310 59.40 -35.59 -71.20
N ALA A 311 58.80 -36.78 -71.07
CA ALA A 311 59.25 -38.00 -71.74
C ALA A 311 59.17 -37.91 -73.28
N ILE A 312 58.16 -37.23 -73.81
CA ILE A 312 58.04 -36.96 -75.25
C ILE A 312 59.11 -35.95 -75.69
N PHE A 313 59.36 -34.91 -74.89
CA PHE A 313 60.34 -33.88 -75.19
C PHE A 313 61.79 -34.43 -75.22
N SER A 314 62.13 -35.34 -74.29
CA SER A 314 63.45 -35.99 -74.24
C SER A 314 63.68 -37.03 -75.34
N GLN A 315 62.64 -37.46 -76.06
CA GLN A 315 62.75 -38.29 -77.27
C GLN A 315 63.14 -37.48 -78.51
N TRP A 316 62.80 -36.19 -78.55
CA TRP A 316 63.10 -35.30 -79.68
C TRP A 316 64.40 -34.50 -79.50
N TYR A 317 64.92 -34.41 -78.27
CA TYR A 317 66.21 -33.78 -77.95
C TYR A 317 67.00 -34.66 -76.97
N PRO A 318 67.80 -35.62 -77.46
CA PRO A 318 68.75 -36.31 -76.61
C PRO A 318 69.84 -35.33 -76.13
N PRO A 319 70.28 -35.42 -74.87
CA PRO A 319 71.31 -34.53 -74.34
C PRO A 319 72.62 -34.73 -75.11
N CYS A 320 73.25 -33.61 -75.49
CA CYS A 320 74.61 -33.57 -76.03
C CYS A 320 75.65 -34.00 -74.99
#